data_AF-X1KHV6-F1
#
_entry.id   AF-X1KHV6-F1
#
_cell.length_a   1.000
_cell.length_b   1.000
_cell.length_c   1.000
_cell.angle_alpha   90.00
_cell.angle_beta   90.00
_cell.angle_gamma   90.00
#
_symmetry.space_group_name_H-M   'P 1'
#
loop_
_entity.id
_entity.type
_entity.pdbx_description
1 polymer ?
#
loop_
_entity_poly.entity_id
_entity_poly.type
_entity_poly.pdbx_seq_one_letter_code
_entity_poly.pdbx_strand_id
1 'polypeptide(L)'
;IKYEFGRGRGRPESLLGLTEHGVGILIEKKLIDKGVLHESILIDESFCTDHQLLLNWFRIHLNQIGNVLPRMSVKFLAYNSPFLPKGPDGRILITDYSPVPDSGEQGVKFTPDGVFGTCDSIEKKTCLFFLEVDCGTETLASPKRDMSDIRQKIINYQWYFESKGYKRYEEVFKRKLLGFRLLFLTSTYGRLAALCKLTREMFPTKFVWLTECSRIFPEGVSAKIWVVGGDLNKTLHILYACCVLSGLIIL
;
A
#
# COMPACT_ATOMS: atom_id res chain seq x y z
N ILE A 1 -8.65 2.35 -22.30
CA ILE A 1 -7.77 3.54 -22.32
C ILE A 1 -6.53 3.16 -21.54
N LYS A 2 -5.33 3.16 -22.14
CA LYS A 2 -4.09 3.03 -21.35
C LYS A 2 -3.94 4.36 -20.60
N TYR A 3 -3.96 4.33 -19.28
CA TYR A 3 -3.59 5.50 -18.48
C TYR A 3 -2.08 5.62 -18.59
N GLU A 4 -1.61 6.49 -19.48
CA GLU A 4 -0.18 6.64 -19.75
C GLU A 4 0.50 7.58 -18.74
N PHE A 5 -0.17 7.97 -17.65
CA PHE A 5 0.40 8.78 -16.54
C PHE A 5 1.27 9.96 -17.01
N GLY A 6 0.80 10.70 -18.03
CA GLY A 6 1.55 11.83 -18.60
C GLY A 6 2.60 11.48 -19.67
N ARG A 7 2.76 10.19 -20.03
CA ARG A 7 3.67 9.67 -21.07
C ARG A 7 3.04 9.55 -22.46
N GLY A 8 1.76 9.88 -22.60
CA GLY A 8 1.08 9.83 -23.89
C GLY A 8 1.57 10.90 -24.86
N ARG A 9 1.26 10.72 -26.16
CA ARG A 9 1.54 11.75 -27.19
C ARG A 9 0.71 13.00 -26.88
N GLY A 10 1.30 13.93 -26.13
CA GLY A 10 0.70 15.16 -25.63
C GLY A 10 1.74 16.04 -24.93
N ARG A 11 1.30 17.08 -24.20
CA ARG A 11 2.16 17.99 -23.44
C ARG A 11 2.95 17.17 -22.40
N PRO A 12 4.29 17.07 -22.49
CA PRO A 12 5.07 16.40 -21.47
C PRO A 12 4.82 17.09 -20.13
N GLU A 13 4.39 16.33 -19.11
CA GLU A 13 4.26 16.86 -17.77
C GLU A 13 5.66 17.13 -17.22
N SER A 14 6.00 18.41 -17.03
CA SER A 14 7.22 18.79 -16.31
C SER A 14 6.99 18.52 -14.83
N LEU A 15 7.55 17.43 -14.33
CA LEU A 15 7.61 17.18 -12.89
C LEU A 15 8.57 18.19 -12.27
N LEU A 16 8.06 18.99 -11.34
CA LEU A 16 8.84 19.97 -10.60
C LEU A 16 9.11 19.40 -9.20
N GLY A 17 10.39 19.20 -8.88
CA GLY A 17 10.84 18.89 -7.53
C GLY A 17 11.09 20.15 -6.72
N LEU A 18 11.04 20.03 -5.40
CA LEU A 18 11.60 21.07 -4.53
C LEU A 18 13.12 21.12 -4.70
N THR A 19 13.69 22.31 -4.63
CA THR A 19 15.14 22.49 -4.46
C THR A 19 15.51 22.38 -2.98
N GLU A 20 16.79 22.20 -2.65
CA GLU A 20 17.28 22.26 -1.26
C GLU A 20 16.82 23.55 -0.55
N HIS A 21 16.87 24.68 -1.26
CA HIS A 21 16.35 25.95 -0.74
C HIS A 21 14.86 25.89 -0.43
N GLY A 22 14.06 25.28 -1.31
CA GLY A 22 12.62 25.05 -1.08
C GLY A 22 12.37 24.19 0.16
N VAL A 23 13.16 23.13 0.36
CA VAL A 23 13.10 22.29 1.57
C VAL A 23 13.45 23.13 2.81
N GLY A 24 14.50 23.95 2.74
CA GLY A 24 14.90 24.87 3.81
C GLY A 24 13.75 25.79 4.25
N ILE A 25 13.02 26.39 3.29
CA ILE A 25 11.84 27.23 3.59
C ILE A 25 10.76 26.44 4.36
N LEU A 26 10.52 25.18 3.98
CA LEU A 26 9.52 24.35 4.66
C LEU A 26 9.92 24.01 6.10
N ILE A 27 11.21 23.77 6.33
CA ILE A 27 11.79 23.55 7.66
C ILE A 27 11.68 24.82 8.52
N GLU A 28 12.06 25.98 7.97
CA GLU A 28 11.96 27.28 8.66
C GLU A 28 10.53 27.60 9.10
N LYS A 29 9.56 27.29 8.24
CA LYS A 29 8.13 27.45 8.51
C LYS A 29 7.56 26.39 9.46
N LYS A 30 8.39 25.45 9.96
CA LYS A 30 7.97 24.32 10.82
C LYS A 30 6.89 23.44 10.18
N LEU A 31 6.86 23.40 8.85
CA LEU A 31 5.99 22.48 8.09
C LEU A 31 6.64 21.10 7.94
N ILE A 32 7.98 21.05 8.06
CA ILE A 32 8.80 19.85 8.08
C ILE A 32 9.70 19.90 9.32
N ASP A 33 9.92 18.76 9.95
CA ASP A 33 10.84 18.66 11.10
C ASP A 33 12.29 18.92 10.66
N LYS A 34 13.07 19.64 11.48
CA LYS A 34 14.49 19.93 11.23
C LYS A 34 15.36 18.68 11.10
N GLY A 35 14.92 17.54 11.65
CA GLY A 35 15.62 16.25 11.55
C GLY A 35 15.40 15.50 10.24
N VAL A 36 14.56 16.00 9.34
CA VAL A 36 14.32 15.38 8.02
C VAL A 36 15.47 15.72 7.08
N LEU A 37 16.08 14.69 6.50
CA LEU A 37 17.18 14.82 5.54
C LEU A 37 16.66 15.38 4.21
N HIS A 38 17.41 16.29 3.59
CA HIS A 38 17.01 16.94 2.33
C HIS A 38 16.81 15.90 1.23
N GLU A 39 17.71 14.91 1.15
CA GLU A 39 17.69 13.82 0.17
C GLU A 39 16.43 12.95 0.26
N SER A 40 15.73 12.97 1.40
CA SER A 40 14.45 12.25 1.57
C SER A 40 13.24 13.00 1.02
N ILE A 41 13.42 14.26 0.61
CA ILE A 41 12.37 15.13 0.05
C ILE A 41 12.65 15.45 -1.42
N LEU A 42 13.93 15.58 -1.79
CA LEU A 42 14.34 15.85 -3.16
C LEU A 42 13.98 14.64 -4.05
N ILE A 43 13.51 14.94 -5.27
CA ILE A 43 13.22 13.91 -6.28
C ILE A 43 14.55 13.51 -6.92
N ASP A 44 14.98 12.27 -6.74
CA ASP A 44 16.12 11.68 -7.46
C ASP A 44 15.68 11.10 -8.83
N GLU A 45 16.59 11.01 -9.79
CA GLU A 45 16.32 10.62 -11.19
C GLU A 45 15.84 9.16 -11.34
N SER A 46 15.90 8.36 -10.28
CA SER A 46 15.64 6.91 -10.30
C SER A 46 14.19 6.49 -9.98
N PHE A 47 13.27 7.43 -9.73
CA PHE A 47 11.90 7.08 -9.35
C PHE A 47 11.04 6.63 -10.53
N CYS A 48 10.38 5.47 -10.37
CA CYS A 48 9.28 5.07 -11.26
C CYS A 48 8.09 6.03 -11.05
N THR A 49 7.98 7.06 -11.87
CA THR A 49 6.93 8.09 -11.79
C THR A 49 5.53 7.50 -11.70
N ASP A 50 5.25 6.47 -12.51
CA ASP A 50 3.93 5.85 -12.58
C ASP A 50 3.55 5.19 -11.24
N HIS A 51 4.53 4.55 -10.58
CA HIS A 51 4.35 3.97 -9.24
C HIS A 51 4.00 5.03 -8.21
N GLN A 52 4.74 6.15 -8.22
CA GLN A 52 4.52 7.27 -7.31
C GLN A 52 3.18 7.96 -7.53
N LEU A 53 2.80 8.17 -8.79
CA LEU A 53 1.51 8.73 -9.14
C LEU A 53 0.38 7.82 -8.66
N LEU A 54 0.48 6.52 -8.92
CA LEU A 54 -0.53 5.55 -8.45
C LEU A 54 -0.65 5.52 -6.93
N LEU A 55 0.48 5.50 -6.21
CA LEU A 55 0.50 5.52 -4.75
C LEU A 55 -0.16 6.80 -4.19
N ASN A 56 0.17 7.96 -4.76
CA ASN A 56 -0.40 9.24 -4.35
C ASN A 56 -1.90 9.34 -4.68
N TRP A 57 -2.31 8.89 -5.87
CA TRP A 57 -3.73 8.81 -6.23
C TRP A 57 -4.51 7.93 -5.27
N PHE A 58 -3.98 6.75 -4.94
CA PHE A 58 -4.58 5.86 -3.96
C PHE A 58 -4.78 6.56 -2.61
N ARG A 59 -3.74 7.26 -2.13
CA ARG A 59 -3.79 8.03 -0.88
C ARG A 59 -4.83 9.15 -0.91
N ILE A 60 -4.97 9.87 -2.03
CA ILE A 60 -5.99 10.92 -2.19
C ILE A 60 -7.39 10.33 -2.03
N HIS A 61 -7.68 9.22 -2.71
CA HIS A 61 -8.98 8.55 -2.58
C HIS A 61 -9.25 8.06 -1.15
N LEU A 62 -8.23 7.54 -0.47
CA LEU A 62 -8.36 7.14 0.93
C LEU A 62 -8.72 8.32 1.85
N ASN A 63 -8.11 9.48 1.65
CA ASN A 63 -8.40 10.66 2.47
C ASN A 63 -9.85 11.15 2.28
N GLN A 64 -10.45 10.94 1.10
CA GLN A 64 -11.84 11.31 0.85
C GLN A 64 -12.84 10.48 1.66
N ILE A 65 -12.46 9.29 2.15
CA ILE A 65 -13.33 8.44 2.97
C ILE A 65 -13.82 9.20 4.21
N GLY A 66 -12.93 9.94 4.90
CA GLY A 66 -13.31 10.69 6.10
C GLY A 66 -14.23 11.87 5.82
N ASN A 67 -14.18 12.42 4.60
CA ASN A 67 -15.06 13.51 4.19
C ASN A 67 -16.48 13.01 3.90
N VAL A 68 -16.61 11.83 3.28
CA VAL A 68 -17.91 11.22 2.93
C VAL A 68 -18.52 10.49 4.12
N LEU A 69 -17.69 9.87 4.96
CA LEU A 69 -18.08 9.11 6.14
C LEU A 69 -17.33 9.67 7.37
N PRO A 70 -17.82 10.75 8.02
CA PRO A 70 -17.13 11.39 9.14
C PRO A 70 -16.84 10.48 10.34
N ARG A 71 -17.56 9.36 10.48
CA ARG A 71 -17.27 8.34 11.50
C ARG A 71 -15.98 7.55 11.23
N MET A 72 -15.53 7.54 9.99
CA MET A 72 -14.34 6.82 9.54
C MET A 72 -13.15 7.76 9.51
N SER A 73 -12.02 7.29 10.01
CA SER A 73 -10.74 7.96 9.87
C SER A 73 -9.74 7.04 9.17
N VAL A 74 -8.81 7.63 8.42
CA VAL A 74 -7.76 6.90 7.74
C VAL A 74 -6.42 7.46 8.16
N LYS A 75 -5.47 6.56 8.45
CA LYS A 75 -4.07 6.90 8.68
C LYS A 75 -3.22 6.08 7.73
N PHE A 76 -2.41 6.76 6.91
CA PHE A 76 -1.59 6.18 5.84
C PHE A 76 -0.11 6.42 6.10
N LEU A 77 0.70 5.37 5.96
CA LEU A 77 2.15 5.33 6.12
C LEU A 77 2.75 4.89 4.79
N ALA A 78 3.31 5.82 4.01
CA ALA A 78 3.92 5.55 2.71
C ALA A 78 5.41 5.27 2.86
N TYR A 79 5.98 4.26 2.19
CA TYR A 79 7.39 3.87 2.34
C TYR A 79 8.40 5.00 2.10
N ASN A 80 8.05 5.90 1.19
CA ASN A 80 8.85 7.04 0.77
C ASN A 80 8.46 8.34 1.50
N SER A 81 7.57 8.28 2.49
CA SER A 81 7.21 9.48 3.25
C SER A 81 8.38 9.85 4.17
N PRO A 82 8.92 11.08 4.07
CA PRO A 82 9.99 11.55 4.95
C PRO A 82 9.52 11.66 6.42
N PHE A 83 8.20 11.68 6.65
CA PHE A 83 7.57 11.74 7.96
C PHE A 83 7.30 10.37 8.59
N LEU A 84 7.80 9.28 7.99
CA LEU A 84 7.64 7.96 8.60
C LEU A 84 8.44 7.89 9.91
N PRO A 85 7.83 7.44 11.01
CA PRO A 85 8.57 7.16 12.23
C PRO A 85 9.66 6.12 11.94
N LYS A 86 10.86 6.38 12.47
CA LYS A 86 11.95 5.39 12.49
C LYS A 86 11.99 4.74 13.86
N GLY A 87 12.28 3.44 13.90
CA GLY A 87 12.54 2.71 15.14
C GLY A 87 13.83 3.18 15.82
N PRO A 88 14.10 2.70 17.06
CA PRO A 88 15.33 3.01 17.79
C PRO A 88 16.62 2.63 17.04
N ASP A 89 16.53 1.64 16.15
CA ASP A 89 17.59 1.14 15.28
C ASP A 89 17.68 1.89 13.94
N GLY A 90 16.93 3.00 13.78
CA GLY A 90 16.85 3.77 12.55
C GLY A 90 16.04 3.12 11.43
N ARG A 91 15.46 1.92 11.67
CA ARG A 91 14.69 1.21 10.64
C ARG A 91 13.35 1.88 10.41
N ILE A 92 12.91 1.84 9.16
CA ILE A 92 11.60 2.34 8.76
C ILE A 92 10.51 1.48 9.41
N LEU A 93 9.54 2.13 10.07
CA LEU A 93 8.46 1.46 10.81
C LEU A 93 7.63 0.48 9.99
N ILE A 94 7.63 0.57 8.66
CA ILE A 94 6.88 -0.34 7.79
C ILE A 94 7.74 -1.46 7.17
N THR A 95 9.04 -1.46 7.39
CA THR A 95 9.97 -2.49 6.92
C THR A 95 10.00 -3.68 7.89
N ASP A 96 9.99 -4.89 7.35
CA ASP A 96 10.10 -6.14 8.09
C ASP A 96 11.03 -7.12 7.38
N TYR A 97 11.33 -8.23 8.06
CA TYR A 97 12.17 -9.30 7.55
C TYR A 97 11.45 -10.63 7.74
N SER A 98 11.40 -11.45 6.69
CA SER A 98 10.87 -12.81 6.78
C SER A 98 12.02 -13.83 6.78
N PRO A 99 11.90 -14.93 7.55
CA PRO A 99 12.87 -16.01 7.49
C PRO A 99 12.64 -16.80 6.20
N VAL A 100 13.37 -16.45 5.14
CA VAL A 100 13.40 -17.26 3.91
C VAL A 100 14.60 -18.19 3.99
N PRO A 101 14.47 -19.49 3.64
CA PRO A 101 15.61 -20.38 3.51
C PRO A 101 16.70 -19.74 2.64
N ASP A 102 17.97 -19.87 3.05
CA ASP A 102 19.15 -19.36 2.35
C ASP A 102 19.39 -17.83 2.38
N SER A 103 18.55 -17.06 3.10
CA SER A 103 18.70 -15.60 3.21
C SER A 103 19.63 -15.11 4.34
N GLY A 104 20.33 -16.01 5.02
CA GLY A 104 21.20 -15.70 6.17
C GLY A 104 20.43 -15.34 7.44
N GLU A 105 21.14 -14.89 8.48
CA GLU A 105 20.59 -14.65 9.83
C GLU A 105 19.54 -13.53 9.89
N GLN A 106 19.52 -12.60 8.92
CA GLN A 106 18.64 -11.43 8.94
C GLN A 106 17.31 -11.64 8.20
N GLY A 107 17.16 -12.69 7.40
CA GLY A 107 15.95 -12.89 6.60
C GLY A 107 15.88 -12.01 5.34
N VAL A 108 14.82 -12.15 4.55
CA VAL A 108 14.54 -11.30 3.40
C VAL A 108 13.80 -10.04 3.85
N LYS A 109 14.43 -8.89 3.64
CA LYS A 109 13.82 -7.58 3.86
C LYS A 109 12.62 -7.42 2.92
N PHE A 110 11.46 -7.07 3.46
CA PHE A 110 10.30 -6.64 2.67
C PHE A 110 9.76 -5.32 3.20
N THR A 111 9.31 -4.45 2.29
CA THR A 111 8.74 -3.14 2.63
C THR A 111 7.55 -2.90 1.70
N PRO A 112 6.32 -2.79 2.25
CA PRO A 112 5.15 -2.43 1.45
C PRO A 112 5.29 -1.01 0.90
N ASP A 113 4.64 -0.73 -0.22
CA ASP A 113 4.53 0.64 -0.73
C ASP A 113 3.73 1.54 0.21
N GLY A 114 2.72 0.97 0.87
CA GLY A 114 1.95 1.67 1.89
C GLY A 114 1.38 0.76 2.95
N VAL A 115 1.26 1.27 4.17
CA VAL A 115 0.50 0.66 5.26
C VAL A 115 -0.55 1.64 5.71
N PHE A 116 -1.80 1.21 5.80
CA PHE A 116 -2.85 2.09 6.27
C PHE A 116 -3.91 1.38 7.09
N GLY A 117 -4.52 2.14 7.99
CA GLY A 117 -5.62 1.68 8.80
C GLY A 117 -6.85 2.52 8.51
N THR A 118 -8.00 1.86 8.32
CA THR A 118 -9.31 2.53 8.40
C THR A 118 -9.91 2.25 9.77
N CYS A 119 -10.25 3.30 10.50
CA CYS A 119 -10.73 3.23 11.87
C CYS A 119 -12.17 3.74 11.94
N ASP A 120 -13.06 2.94 12.52
CA ASP A 120 -14.42 3.37 12.86
C ASP A 120 -14.44 3.93 14.29
N SER A 121 -14.87 5.17 14.45
CA SER A 121 -14.89 5.86 15.74
C SER A 121 -15.97 5.34 16.71
N ILE A 122 -17.05 4.77 16.17
CA ILE A 122 -18.20 4.25 16.93
C ILE A 122 -17.90 2.83 17.39
N GLU A 123 -17.57 1.96 16.44
CA GLU A 123 -17.31 0.54 16.69
C GLU A 123 -15.95 0.31 17.36
N LYS A 124 -15.08 1.33 17.37
CA LYS A 124 -13.69 1.26 17.86
C LYS A 124 -12.89 0.14 17.19
N LYS A 125 -13.21 -0.17 15.93
CA LYS A 125 -12.57 -1.21 15.12
C LYS A 125 -11.61 -0.57 14.13
N THR A 126 -10.52 -1.29 13.84
CA THR A 126 -9.54 -0.90 12.84
C THR A 126 -9.30 -2.05 11.88
N CYS A 127 -9.39 -1.75 10.59
CA CYS A 127 -8.96 -2.65 9.52
C CYS A 127 -7.58 -2.20 9.04
N LEU A 128 -6.58 -3.08 9.16
CA LEU A 128 -5.22 -2.82 8.68
C LEU A 128 -5.05 -3.34 7.25
N PHE A 129 -4.36 -2.56 6.43
CA PHE A 129 -4.07 -2.86 5.03
C PHE A 129 -2.61 -2.61 4.72
N PHE A 130 -2.05 -3.48 3.90
CA PHE A 130 -0.76 -3.33 3.23
C PHE A 130 -1.04 -3.14 1.74
N LEU A 131 -0.36 -2.21 1.10
CA LEU A 131 -0.53 -1.87 -0.31
C LEU A 131 0.76 -2.17 -1.07
N GLU A 132 0.60 -2.80 -2.22
CA GLU A 132 1.62 -3.10 -3.21
C GLU A 132 1.11 -2.62 -4.57
N VAL A 133 1.83 -1.69 -5.19
CA VAL A 133 1.56 -1.14 -6.51
C VAL A 133 2.44 -1.89 -7.51
N ASP A 134 1.84 -2.80 -8.25
CA ASP A 134 2.53 -3.59 -9.27
C ASP A 134 2.41 -2.92 -10.64
N CYS A 135 3.47 -2.19 -11.01
CA CYS A 135 3.60 -1.57 -12.33
C CYS A 135 4.04 -2.55 -13.43
N GLY A 136 4.15 -3.86 -13.14
CA GLY A 136 4.60 -4.89 -14.08
C GLY A 136 6.12 -5.09 -14.12
N THR A 137 6.84 -4.48 -13.18
CA THR A 137 8.30 -4.62 -13.03
C THR A 137 8.69 -5.87 -12.24
N GLU A 138 7.76 -6.41 -11.45
CA GLU A 138 7.98 -7.62 -10.64
C GLU A 138 7.67 -8.90 -11.45
N THR A 139 8.40 -9.97 -11.20
CA THR A 139 8.09 -11.29 -11.74
C THR A 139 6.96 -11.95 -10.94
N LEU A 140 6.12 -12.76 -11.60
CA LEU A 140 5.03 -13.47 -10.91
C LEU A 140 5.56 -14.60 -10.03
N ALA A 141 6.60 -15.27 -10.50
CA ALA A 141 7.31 -16.35 -9.83
C ALA A 141 8.73 -16.41 -10.41
N SER A 142 9.73 -16.49 -9.54
CA SER A 142 11.13 -16.60 -9.92
C SER A 142 11.81 -17.70 -9.10
N PRO A 143 12.70 -18.50 -9.70
CA PRO A 143 13.54 -19.43 -8.94
C PRO A 143 14.41 -18.71 -7.89
N LYS A 144 14.72 -17.42 -8.10
CA LYS A 144 15.62 -16.64 -7.23
C LYS A 144 15.02 -16.22 -5.88
N ARG A 145 13.73 -16.49 -5.62
CA ARG A 145 13.04 -16.27 -4.32
C ARG A 145 13.39 -14.93 -3.64
N ASP A 146 13.47 -13.86 -4.42
CA ASP A 146 13.73 -12.51 -3.92
C ASP A 146 12.42 -11.68 -3.89
N MET A 147 12.50 -10.42 -3.43
CA MET A 147 11.30 -9.57 -3.32
C MET A 147 10.75 -9.06 -4.65
N SER A 148 11.49 -9.23 -5.76
CA SER A 148 10.95 -8.98 -7.10
C SER A 148 10.05 -10.12 -7.58
N ASP A 149 9.87 -11.17 -6.76
CA ASP A 149 8.92 -12.26 -6.94
C ASP A 149 7.66 -12.04 -6.10
N ILE A 150 6.52 -11.80 -6.78
CA ILE A 150 5.21 -11.62 -6.14
C ILE A 150 4.80 -12.85 -5.32
N ARG A 151 5.13 -14.07 -5.78
CA ARG A 151 4.87 -15.29 -5.02
C ARG A 151 5.62 -15.25 -3.69
N GLN A 152 6.90 -14.90 -3.70
CA GLN A 152 7.68 -14.80 -2.46
C GLN A 152 7.15 -13.68 -1.55
N LYS A 153 6.73 -12.55 -2.13
CA LYS A 153 6.09 -11.45 -1.39
C LYS A 153 4.81 -11.92 -0.68
N ILE A 154 3.92 -12.65 -1.37
CA ILE A 154 2.70 -13.21 -0.75
C ILE A 154 3.06 -14.20 0.38
N ILE A 155 4.05 -15.08 0.17
CA ILE A 155 4.53 -16.02 1.20
C ILE A 155 5.04 -15.26 2.44
N ASN A 156 5.81 -14.18 2.23
CA ASN A 156 6.31 -13.35 3.32
C ASN A 156 5.18 -12.71 4.13
N TYR A 157 4.13 -12.21 3.44
CA TYR A 157 2.94 -11.70 4.13
C TYR A 157 2.14 -12.80 4.84
N GLN A 158 2.05 -14.01 4.29
CA GLN A 158 1.43 -15.14 4.97
C GLN A 158 2.14 -15.44 6.30
N TRP A 159 3.46 -15.59 6.24
CA TRP A 159 4.28 -15.79 7.44
C TRP A 159 4.11 -14.63 8.44
N TYR A 160 4.12 -13.38 7.96
CA TYR A 160 3.95 -12.19 8.80
C TYR A 160 2.57 -12.12 9.47
N PHE A 161 1.54 -12.64 8.80
CA PHE A 161 0.20 -12.79 9.37
C PHE A 161 0.18 -13.86 10.47
N GLU A 162 0.77 -15.02 10.21
CA GLU A 162 0.81 -16.15 11.16
C GLU A 162 1.65 -15.84 12.41
N SER A 163 2.81 -15.19 12.23
CA SER A 163 3.68 -14.74 13.31
C SER A 163 3.11 -13.56 14.11
N LYS A 164 1.98 -12.99 13.68
CA LYS A 164 1.35 -11.79 14.24
C LYS A 164 2.27 -10.57 14.25
N GLY A 165 3.25 -10.49 13.35
CA GLY A 165 4.18 -9.35 13.26
C GLY A 165 3.45 -8.00 13.10
N TYR A 166 2.30 -8.01 12.40
CA TYR A 166 1.44 -6.83 12.22
C TYR A 166 0.91 -6.22 13.53
N LYS A 167 1.01 -6.91 14.67
CA LYS A 167 0.58 -6.39 15.97
C LYS A 167 1.37 -5.15 16.41
N ARG A 168 2.58 -4.95 15.90
CA ARG A 168 3.36 -3.71 16.18
C ARG A 168 2.60 -2.43 15.79
N TYR A 169 1.70 -2.51 14.81
CA TYR A 169 0.90 -1.37 14.39
C TYR A 169 -0.21 -0.99 15.39
N GLU A 170 -0.50 -1.83 16.39
CA GLU A 170 -1.46 -1.48 17.46
C GLU A 170 -1.03 -0.23 18.23
N GLU A 171 0.28 -0.01 18.38
CA GLU A 171 0.82 1.22 18.99
C GLU A 171 0.60 2.46 18.13
N VAL A 172 0.57 2.29 16.81
CA VAL A 172 0.43 3.38 15.84
C VAL A 172 -1.03 3.78 15.65
N PHE A 173 -1.92 2.79 15.64
CA PHE A 173 -3.36 2.97 15.45
C PHE A 173 -4.13 3.05 16.78
N LYS A 174 -3.48 2.77 17.92
CA LYS A 174 -4.07 2.78 19.28
C LYS A 174 -5.34 1.92 19.40
N ARG A 175 -5.33 0.77 18.71
CA ARG A 175 -6.46 -0.16 18.59
C ARG A 175 -5.95 -1.59 18.44
N LYS A 176 -6.75 -2.56 18.91
CA LYS A 176 -6.46 -3.99 18.73
C LYS A 176 -6.69 -4.39 17.27
N LEU A 177 -5.71 -5.04 16.67
CA LEU A 177 -5.74 -5.55 15.30
C LEU A 177 -6.00 -7.06 15.29
N LEU A 178 -6.87 -7.52 14.40
CA LEU A 178 -7.20 -8.96 14.28
C LEU A 178 -6.49 -9.63 13.10
N GLY A 179 -5.75 -8.85 12.32
CA GLY A 179 -5.13 -9.26 11.07
C GLY A 179 -4.99 -8.06 10.14
N PHE A 180 -4.65 -8.35 8.89
CA PHE A 180 -4.60 -7.35 7.84
C PHE A 180 -5.16 -7.89 6.52
N ARG A 181 -5.25 -7.01 5.52
CA ARG A 181 -5.43 -7.35 4.11
C ARG A 181 -4.22 -6.86 3.32
N LEU A 182 -3.78 -7.67 2.37
CA LEU A 182 -2.76 -7.32 1.40
C LEU A 182 -3.46 -6.88 0.12
N LEU A 183 -3.24 -5.65 -0.31
CA LEU A 183 -3.84 -5.05 -1.50
C LEU A 183 -2.80 -5.00 -2.61
N PHE A 184 -3.12 -5.60 -3.76
CA PHE A 184 -2.36 -5.42 -4.98
C PHE A 184 -3.13 -4.50 -5.93
N LEU A 185 -2.47 -3.40 -6.32
CA LEU A 185 -2.92 -2.50 -7.37
C LEU A 185 -2.08 -2.73 -8.62
N THR A 186 -2.67 -3.36 -9.64
CA THR A 186 -1.96 -3.66 -10.88
C THR A 186 -2.17 -2.59 -11.93
N SER A 187 -1.22 -2.43 -12.85
CA SER A 187 -1.31 -1.47 -13.95
C SER A 187 -2.27 -1.87 -15.08
N THR A 188 -2.62 -3.15 -15.19
CA THR A 188 -3.47 -3.67 -16.28
C THR A 188 -4.34 -4.84 -15.83
N TYR A 189 -5.47 -5.02 -16.52
CA TYR A 189 -6.35 -6.19 -16.31
C TYR A 189 -5.65 -7.53 -16.59
N GLY A 190 -4.80 -7.61 -17.62
CA GLY A 190 -4.05 -8.83 -17.92
C GLY A 190 -3.14 -9.24 -16.75
N ARG A 191 -2.51 -8.24 -16.11
CA ARG A 191 -1.70 -8.45 -14.92
C ARG A 191 -2.56 -8.87 -13.73
N LEU A 192 -3.69 -8.19 -13.48
CA LEU A 192 -4.68 -8.60 -12.47
C LEU A 192 -5.07 -10.07 -12.62
N ALA A 193 -5.47 -10.50 -13.83
CA ALA A 193 -5.90 -11.87 -14.07
C ALA A 193 -4.78 -12.90 -13.77
N ALA A 194 -3.54 -12.59 -14.12
CA ALA A 194 -2.39 -13.42 -13.82
C ALA A 194 -2.12 -13.53 -12.31
N LEU A 195 -2.13 -12.41 -11.57
CA LEU A 195 -2.00 -12.43 -10.12
C LEU A 195 -3.19 -13.16 -9.44
N CYS A 196 -4.41 -13.01 -9.97
CA CYS A 196 -5.57 -13.74 -9.46
C CYS A 196 -5.40 -15.26 -9.62
N LYS A 197 -4.86 -15.72 -10.76
CA LYS A 197 -4.52 -17.12 -10.96
C LYS A 197 -3.48 -17.59 -9.94
N LEU A 198 -2.36 -16.88 -9.83
CA LEU A 198 -1.31 -17.18 -8.83
C LEU A 198 -1.87 -17.25 -7.41
N THR A 199 -2.67 -16.25 -7.02
CA THR A 199 -3.27 -16.16 -5.67
C THR A 199 -4.20 -17.33 -5.36
N ARG A 200 -4.92 -17.87 -6.34
CA ARG A 200 -5.77 -19.07 -6.15
C ARG A 200 -4.95 -20.34 -5.92
N GLU A 201 -3.73 -20.39 -6.43
CA GLU A 201 -2.81 -21.53 -6.27
C GLU A 201 -2.07 -21.51 -4.90
N MET A 202 -2.22 -20.45 -4.08
CA MET A 202 -1.37 -20.18 -2.91
C MET A 202 -2.07 -20.21 -1.54
N PHE A 203 -2.88 -21.22 -1.24
CA PHE A 203 -3.69 -21.23 0.00
C PHE A 203 -2.86 -21.05 1.30
N PRO A 204 -3.29 -20.25 2.28
CA PRO A 204 -4.51 -19.42 2.32
C PRO A 204 -4.31 -18.00 1.76
N THR A 205 -5.22 -17.52 0.91
CA THR A 205 -5.09 -16.18 0.25
C THR A 205 -6.30 -15.26 0.40
N LYS A 206 -7.27 -15.56 1.26
CA LYS A 206 -8.46 -14.69 1.47
C LYS A 206 -8.11 -13.28 1.98
N PHE A 207 -6.89 -13.10 2.51
CA PHE A 207 -6.38 -11.79 2.93
C PHE A 207 -5.78 -10.98 1.77
N VAL A 208 -5.53 -11.58 0.60
CA VAL A 208 -4.99 -10.94 -0.61
C VAL A 208 -6.15 -10.44 -1.48
N TRP A 209 -6.17 -9.14 -1.73
CA TRP A 209 -7.21 -8.45 -2.47
C TRP A 209 -6.57 -7.72 -3.64
N LEU A 210 -7.14 -7.85 -4.83
CA LEU A 210 -6.51 -7.36 -6.05
C LEU A 210 -7.44 -6.45 -6.83
N THR A 211 -6.88 -5.42 -7.44
CA THR A 211 -7.59 -4.60 -8.41
C THR A 211 -6.61 -4.08 -9.45
N GLU A 212 -7.11 -3.26 -10.37
CA GLU A 212 -6.29 -2.62 -11.38
C GLU A 212 -6.63 -1.13 -11.49
N CYS A 213 -5.65 -0.34 -11.94
CA CYS A 213 -5.72 1.12 -11.86
C CYS A 213 -6.88 1.73 -12.65
N SER A 214 -7.28 1.12 -13.76
CA SER A 214 -8.33 1.64 -14.64
C SER A 214 -9.71 1.72 -13.98
N ARG A 215 -9.93 0.94 -12.91
CA ARG A 215 -11.13 0.97 -12.06
C ARG A 215 -11.04 1.94 -10.88
N ILE A 216 -9.84 2.16 -10.33
CA ILE A 216 -9.66 3.10 -9.21
C ILE A 216 -10.01 4.53 -9.64
N PHE A 217 -9.63 4.94 -10.84
CA PHE A 217 -9.89 6.31 -11.32
C PHE A 217 -11.39 6.66 -11.39
N PRO A 218 -12.24 5.88 -12.07
CA PRO A 218 -13.66 6.20 -12.15
C PRO A 218 -14.46 5.80 -10.91
N GLU A 219 -14.14 4.67 -10.27
CA GLU A 219 -14.98 4.12 -9.19
C GLU A 219 -14.50 4.53 -7.79
N GLY A 220 -13.20 4.82 -7.65
CA GLY A 220 -12.57 5.13 -6.36
C GLY A 220 -12.16 3.90 -5.55
N VAL A 221 -11.18 4.09 -4.65
CA VAL A 221 -10.58 3.02 -3.83
C VAL A 221 -11.62 2.28 -2.97
N SER A 222 -12.70 2.94 -2.54
CA SER A 222 -13.74 2.36 -1.68
C SER A 222 -14.82 1.58 -2.44
N ALA A 223 -14.80 1.55 -3.78
CA ALA A 223 -15.79 0.85 -4.58
C ALA A 223 -15.64 -0.68 -4.52
N LYS A 224 -16.61 -1.39 -5.10
CA LYS A 224 -16.66 -2.86 -5.18
C LYS A 224 -15.73 -3.41 -6.27
N ILE A 225 -14.45 -3.03 -6.18
CA ILE A 225 -13.43 -3.28 -7.21
C ILE A 225 -12.38 -4.31 -6.79
N TRP A 226 -12.42 -4.75 -5.54
CA TRP A 226 -11.37 -5.58 -4.95
C TRP A 226 -11.71 -7.07 -5.05
N VAL A 227 -11.00 -7.76 -5.94
CA VAL A 227 -11.07 -9.20 -6.16
C VAL A 227 -10.44 -9.93 -4.97
N VAL A 228 -11.22 -10.76 -4.27
CA VAL A 228 -10.77 -11.40 -3.02
C VAL A 228 -10.19 -12.78 -3.30
N GLY A 229 -8.97 -13.04 -2.85
CA GLY A 229 -8.31 -14.34 -2.97
C GLY A 229 -8.14 -14.82 -4.41
N GLY A 230 -8.16 -13.90 -5.37
CA GLY A 230 -8.07 -14.22 -6.80
C GLY A 230 -9.36 -14.74 -7.45
N ASP A 231 -10.50 -14.71 -6.76
CA ASP A 231 -11.81 -15.05 -7.35
C ASP A 231 -12.42 -13.83 -8.04
N LEU A 232 -12.25 -13.72 -9.36
CA LEU A 232 -12.75 -12.61 -10.19
C LEU A 232 -14.26 -12.38 -10.09
N ASN A 233 -15.04 -13.39 -9.67
CA ASN A 233 -16.48 -13.25 -9.47
C ASN A 233 -16.83 -12.63 -8.11
N LYS A 234 -15.85 -12.52 -7.21
CA LYS A 234 -16.02 -12.04 -5.85
C LYS A 234 -15.26 -10.74 -5.64
N THR A 235 -15.98 -9.63 -5.85
CA THR A 235 -15.49 -8.29 -5.53
C THR A 235 -16.08 -7.74 -4.24
N LEU A 236 -15.29 -7.02 -3.45
CA LEU A 236 -15.70 -6.34 -2.22
C LEU A 236 -15.23 -4.87 -2.19
N HIS A 237 -15.79 -4.10 -1.25
CA HIS A 237 -15.31 -2.78 -0.87
C HIS A 237 -14.23 -2.92 0.21
N ILE A 238 -13.18 -2.08 0.20
CA ILE A 238 -12.23 -2.07 1.34
C ILE A 238 -12.92 -1.70 2.66
N LEU A 239 -14.00 -0.93 2.60
CA LEU A 239 -14.80 -0.56 3.77
C LEU A 239 -15.71 -1.69 4.27
N TYR A 240 -15.97 -2.71 3.43
CA TYR A 240 -16.77 -3.88 3.82
C TYR A 240 -16.15 -4.57 5.06
N ALA A 241 -14.82 -4.63 5.13
CA ALA A 241 -14.12 -5.22 6.27
C ALA A 241 -14.39 -4.50 7.60
N CYS A 242 -14.71 -3.20 7.56
CA CYS A 242 -14.98 -2.38 8.74
C CYS A 242 -16.49 -2.21 9.01
N CYS A 243 -17.33 -2.17 7.98
CA CYS A 243 -18.76 -1.85 8.10
C CYS A 243 -19.69 -3.06 8.31
N VAL A 244 -19.29 -4.28 7.94
CA VAL A 244 -20.16 -5.48 8.02
C VAL A 244 -20.50 -5.88 9.46
N LEU A 245 -19.74 -5.41 10.45
CA LEU A 245 -20.12 -5.61 11.84
C LEU A 245 -21.16 -4.58 12.35
N SER A 246 -21.54 -3.60 11.52
CA SER A 246 -22.38 -2.44 11.91
C SER A 246 -23.66 -2.25 11.09
N GLY A 247 -24.01 -3.19 10.20
CA GLY A 247 -25.25 -3.12 9.41
C GLY A 247 -25.31 -2.00 8.35
N LEU A 248 -24.25 -1.20 8.17
CA LEU A 248 -24.14 -0.29 7.02
C LEU A 248 -23.71 -1.07 5.78
N ILE A 249 -24.69 -1.46 4.97
CA ILE A 249 -24.47 -1.65 3.54
C ILE A 249 -24.59 -0.27 2.92
N ILE A 250 -23.46 0.32 2.55
CA ILE A 250 -23.44 1.50 1.67
C ILE A 250 -23.85 0.97 0.30
N LEU A 251 -25.10 1.26 -0.09
CA LEU A 251 -25.63 1.06 -1.44
C LEU A 251 -25.01 2.09 -2.39
#